data_AF-A0A804ICM7-F1
#
_entry.id   AF-A0A804ICM7-F1
#
_cell.length_a   1.000
_cell.length_b   1.000
_cell.length_c   1.000
_cell.angle_alpha   90.00
_cell.angle_beta   90.00
_cell.angle_gamma   90.00
#
_symmetry.space_group_name_H-M   'P 1'
#
loop_
_entity.id
_entity.type
_entity.pdbx_description
1 polymer ?
#
loop_
_entity_poly.entity_id
_entity_poly.type
_entity_poly.pdbx_seq_one_letter_code
_entity_poly.pdbx_strand_id
1 'polypeptide(L)'
;MRTTPKTASGESPFSLAFETEAVLPPEMVFPTLRTTVYEQDNSKDCLRANIDLLEERRAEAHLRTLAYKKATARMYNYKVHPRPIKVRDLVLRKTEVSDPTRPERGENSRQTRKVPIGSTMWSEKAPTTSRL
;
A
#
# COMPACT_ATOMS: atom_id res chain seq x y z
N MET A 1 46.69 -4.92 -9.08
CA MET A 1 46.74 -3.57 -8.46
C MET A 1 48.15 -3.32 -7.93
N ARG A 2 48.70 -2.10 -8.06
CA ARG A 2 50.01 -1.73 -7.49
C ARG A 2 49.78 -0.99 -6.17
N THR A 3 49.81 -1.72 -5.06
CA THR A 3 49.47 -1.25 -3.71
C THR A 3 50.69 -0.92 -2.86
N THR A 4 51.91 -1.20 -3.35
CA THR A 4 53.13 -0.86 -2.64
C THR A 4 53.54 0.60 -2.89
N PRO A 5 53.83 1.36 -1.83
CA PRO A 5 54.23 2.76 -1.94
C PRO A 5 55.64 2.89 -2.54
N LYS A 6 55.86 3.90 -3.41
CA LYS A 6 57.20 4.21 -3.94
C LYS A 6 58.01 4.99 -2.92
N THR A 7 59.27 4.62 -2.69
CA THR A 7 60.15 5.26 -1.70
C THR A 7 60.32 6.77 -1.89
N ALA A 8 60.18 7.27 -3.13
CA ALA A 8 60.29 8.70 -3.43
C ALA A 8 59.01 9.52 -3.15
N SER A 9 57.82 8.91 -3.21
CA SER A 9 56.53 9.61 -3.06
C SER A 9 55.67 9.10 -1.91
N GLY A 10 56.04 8.00 -1.24
CA GLY A 10 55.28 7.41 -0.12
C GLY A 10 53.91 6.82 -0.49
N GLU A 11 53.44 7.07 -1.71
CA GLU A 11 52.10 6.69 -2.17
C GLU A 11 52.16 5.55 -3.20
N SER A 12 51.16 4.68 -3.15
CA SER A 12 51.01 3.61 -4.15
C SER A 12 50.33 4.15 -5.41
N PRO A 13 50.70 3.70 -6.61
CA PRO A 13 50.03 4.09 -7.84
C PRO A 13 48.51 3.81 -7.85
N PHE A 14 48.02 2.83 -7.08
CA PHE A 14 46.59 2.56 -6.93
C PHE A 14 45.89 3.68 -6.11
N SER A 15 46.52 4.11 -5.03
CA SER A 15 46.06 5.21 -4.19
C SER A 15 46.05 6.53 -4.96
N LEU A 16 46.94 6.73 -5.93
CA LEU A 16 46.96 7.92 -6.79
C LEU A 16 45.86 7.93 -7.86
N ALA A 17 45.45 6.77 -8.38
CA ALA A 17 44.47 6.67 -9.46
C ALA A 17 43.01 6.59 -8.97
N PHE A 18 42.81 6.03 -7.77
CA PHE A 18 41.50 5.82 -7.17
C PHE A 18 41.33 6.56 -5.84
N GLU A 19 42.29 7.44 -5.52
CA GLU A 19 42.35 8.26 -4.29
C GLU A 19 42.19 7.46 -2.99
N THR A 20 42.35 6.13 -3.05
CA THR A 20 42.07 5.19 -1.96
C THR A 20 43.09 4.06 -1.96
N GLU A 21 43.65 3.74 -0.80
CA GLU A 21 44.57 2.61 -0.63
C GLU A 21 43.76 1.32 -0.50
N ALA A 22 43.54 0.56 -1.58
CA ALA A 22 42.83 -0.71 -1.48
C ALA A 22 43.79 -1.89 -1.32
N VAL A 23 43.76 -2.49 -0.13
CA VAL A 23 44.39 -3.77 0.19
C VAL A 23 43.42 -4.90 -0.14
N LEU A 24 43.91 -5.90 -0.87
CA LEU A 24 43.11 -7.08 -1.22
C LEU A 24 42.88 -7.96 0.03
N PRO A 25 41.63 -8.35 0.33
CA PRO A 25 41.35 -9.21 1.46
C PRO A 25 42.06 -10.58 1.32
N PRO A 26 42.66 -11.10 2.40
CA PRO A 26 43.37 -12.37 2.39
C PRO A 26 42.46 -13.55 2.04
N GLU A 27 41.14 -13.44 2.21
CA GLU A 27 40.16 -14.44 1.80
C GLU A 27 40.09 -14.64 0.27
N MET A 28 40.54 -13.66 -0.50
CA MET A 28 40.69 -13.78 -1.95
C MET A 28 41.97 -14.54 -2.35
N VAL A 29 42.99 -14.47 -1.49
CA VAL A 29 44.31 -15.10 -1.71
C VAL A 29 44.35 -16.50 -1.12
N PHE A 30 43.68 -16.70 0.00
CA PHE A 30 43.55 -17.96 0.71
C PHE A 30 42.06 -18.26 0.88
N PRO A 31 41.49 -19.15 0.03
CA PRO A 31 40.10 -19.53 0.18
C PRO A 31 39.92 -20.18 1.55
N THR A 32 39.13 -19.53 2.41
CA THR A 32 38.74 -20.08 3.72
C THR A 32 37.77 -21.24 3.53
N LEU A 33 37.59 -22.09 4.56
CA LEU A 33 36.60 -23.18 4.55
C LEU A 33 35.21 -22.73 4.09
N ARG A 34 34.81 -21.49 4.41
CA ARG A 34 33.53 -20.91 3.98
C ARG A 34 33.44 -20.74 2.46
N THR A 35 34.56 -20.43 1.80
CA THR A 35 34.68 -20.28 0.34
C THR A 35 34.87 -21.61 -0.37
N THR A 36 35.59 -22.57 0.24
CA THR A 36 35.84 -23.89 -0.37
C THR A 36 34.62 -24.81 -0.30
N VAL A 37 33.80 -24.68 0.75
CA VAL A 37 32.55 -25.43 0.94
C VAL A 37 31.35 -24.66 0.35
N TYR A 38 31.58 -23.50 -0.26
CA TYR A 38 30.52 -22.74 -0.92
C TYR A 38 30.09 -23.44 -2.21
N GLU A 39 29.12 -24.34 -2.10
CA GLU A 39 28.43 -24.91 -3.25
C GLU A 39 27.49 -23.86 -3.84
N GLN A 40 28.02 -23.13 -4.83
CA GLN A 40 27.29 -22.06 -5.51
C GLN A 40 26.01 -22.58 -6.18
N ASP A 41 25.98 -23.80 -6.68
CA ASP A 41 24.80 -24.37 -7.35
C ASP A 41 23.74 -24.84 -6.36
N ASN A 42 24.14 -25.50 -5.27
CA ASN A 42 23.23 -25.84 -4.17
C ASN A 42 22.62 -24.58 -3.53
N SER A 43 23.41 -23.51 -3.35
CA SER A 43 22.91 -22.22 -2.86
C SER A 43 21.91 -21.58 -3.82
N LYS A 44 22.10 -21.68 -5.14
CA LYS A 44 21.16 -21.16 -6.14
C LYS A 44 19.87 -21.97 -6.16
N ASP A 45 19.96 -23.29 -6.08
CA ASP A 45 18.79 -24.17 -6.10
C ASP A 45 17.98 -24.05 -4.81
N CYS A 46 18.63 -23.96 -3.64
CA CYS A 46 17.96 -23.62 -2.39
C CYS A 46 17.27 -22.25 -2.45
N LEU A 47 17.90 -21.26 -3.10
CA LEU A 47 17.30 -19.93 -3.26
C LEU A 47 16.06 -19.99 -4.17
N ARG A 48 16.12 -20.73 -5.29
CA ARG A 48 14.98 -20.95 -6.18
C ARG A 48 13.82 -21.63 -5.46
N ALA A 49 14.08 -22.74 -4.78
CA ALA A 49 13.06 -23.46 -4.01
C ALA A 49 12.41 -22.58 -2.93
N ASN A 50 13.17 -21.67 -2.30
CA ASN A 50 12.63 -20.72 -1.33
C ASN A 50 11.67 -19.71 -1.98
N ILE A 51 12.03 -19.19 -3.15
CA ILE A 51 11.19 -18.25 -3.91
C ILE A 51 9.89 -18.94 -4.32
N ASP A 52 9.96 -20.14 -4.89
CA ASP A 52 8.78 -20.91 -5.32
C ASP A 52 7.83 -21.18 -4.14
N LEU A 53 8.37 -21.58 -2.98
CA LEU A 53 7.57 -21.79 -1.77
C LEU A 53 6.88 -20.50 -1.29
N LEU A 54 7.54 -19.35 -1.40
CA LEU A 54 6.93 -18.07 -1.04
C LEU A 54 5.81 -17.69 -2.00
N GLU A 55 5.97 -17.97 -3.29
CA GLU A 55 4.94 -17.74 -4.30
C GLU A 55 3.72 -18.63 -4.09
N GLU A 56 3.91 -19.92 -3.81
CA GLU A 56 2.83 -20.85 -3.47
C GLU A 56 2.04 -20.37 -2.26
N ARG A 57 2.73 -19.96 -1.18
CA ARG A 57 2.08 -19.44 0.03
C ARG A 57 1.30 -18.15 -0.24
N ARG A 58 1.81 -17.27 -1.11
CA ARG A 58 1.09 -16.06 -1.53
C ARG A 58 -0.14 -16.41 -2.36
N ALA A 59 -0.03 -17.36 -3.28
CA ALA A 59 -1.15 -17.82 -4.10
C ALA A 59 -2.27 -18.43 -3.23
N GLU A 60 -1.91 -19.27 -2.26
CA GLU A 60 -2.88 -19.80 -1.29
C GLU A 60 -3.55 -18.71 -0.46
N ALA A 61 -2.78 -17.77 0.09
CA ALA A 61 -3.32 -16.67 0.89
C ALA A 61 -4.27 -15.81 0.04
N HIS A 62 -3.93 -15.58 -1.23
CA HIS A 62 -4.75 -14.86 -2.17
C HIS A 62 -6.07 -15.59 -2.45
N LEU A 63 -6.02 -16.91 -2.71
CA LEU A 63 -7.22 -17.74 -2.90
C LEU A 63 -8.14 -17.72 -1.68
N ARG A 64 -7.59 -17.86 -0.46
CA ARG A 64 -8.36 -17.77 0.78
C ARG A 64 -9.04 -16.40 0.94
N THR A 65 -8.32 -15.33 0.62
CA THR A 65 -8.85 -13.96 0.66
C THR A 65 -9.99 -13.77 -0.33
N LEU A 66 -9.84 -14.26 -1.57
CA LEU A 66 -10.89 -14.21 -2.58
C LEU A 66 -12.12 -15.02 -2.17
N ALA A 67 -11.91 -16.23 -1.65
CA ALA A 67 -12.99 -17.08 -1.15
C ALA A 67 -13.76 -16.40 -0.01
N TYR A 68 -13.03 -15.81 0.95
CA TYR A 68 -13.62 -15.04 2.05
C TYR A 68 -14.43 -13.85 1.53
N LYS A 69 -13.86 -13.01 0.67
CA LYS A 69 -14.57 -11.86 0.08
C LYS A 69 -15.84 -12.29 -0.65
N LYS A 70 -15.78 -13.39 -1.42
CA LYS A 70 -16.93 -13.95 -2.13
C LYS A 70 -18.01 -14.45 -1.17
N ALA A 71 -17.63 -15.14 -0.10
CA ALA A 71 -18.56 -15.60 0.93
C ALA A 71 -19.25 -14.43 1.64
N THR A 72 -18.49 -13.41 2.01
CA THR A 72 -19.02 -12.18 2.63
C THR A 72 -19.98 -11.45 1.70
N ALA A 73 -19.63 -11.29 0.42
CA ALA A 73 -20.50 -10.67 -0.57
C ALA A 73 -21.81 -11.47 -0.77
N ARG A 74 -21.74 -12.79 -0.83
CA ARG A 74 -22.92 -13.66 -0.90
C ARG A 74 -23.83 -13.49 0.30
N MET A 75 -23.26 -13.49 1.51
CA MET A 75 -24.02 -13.33 2.74
C MET A 75 -24.71 -11.96 2.81
N TYR A 76 -24.01 -10.90 2.40
CA TYR A 76 -24.55 -9.55 2.31
C TYR A 76 -25.69 -9.48 1.29
N ASN A 77 -25.46 -9.95 0.06
CA ASN A 77 -26.45 -9.93 -1.02
C ASN A 77 -27.68 -10.80 -0.72
N TYR A 78 -27.52 -11.87 0.06
CA TYR A 78 -28.65 -12.68 0.52
C TYR A 78 -29.53 -11.91 1.52
N LYS A 79 -28.92 -11.15 2.43
CA LYS A 79 -29.65 -10.37 3.44
C LYS A 79 -30.23 -9.08 2.87
N VAL A 80 -29.50 -8.44 1.96
CA VAL A 80 -29.84 -7.14 1.39
C VAL A 80 -30.60 -7.31 0.09
N HIS A 81 -31.90 -7.02 0.14
CA HIS A 81 -32.75 -7.04 -1.03
C HIS A 81 -32.65 -5.69 -1.74
N PRO A 82 -32.21 -5.63 -3.02
CA PRO A 82 -32.17 -4.39 -3.76
C PRO A 82 -33.59 -3.84 -3.91
N ARG A 83 -33.81 -2.62 -3.43
CA ARG A 83 -35.08 -1.90 -3.58
C ARG A 83 -34.87 -0.74 -4.55
N PRO A 84 -35.50 -0.74 -5.74
CA PRO A 84 -35.43 0.40 -6.63
C PRO A 84 -36.13 1.59 -5.98
N ILE A 85 -35.42 2.72 -5.85
CA ILE A 85 -35.95 3.97 -5.29
C ILE A 85 -36.23 4.89 -6.47
N LYS A 86 -37.48 5.35 -6.59
CA LYS A 86 -37.91 6.30 -7.61
C LYS A 86 -37.84 7.74 -7.09
N VAL A 87 -37.77 8.69 -8.02
CA VAL A 87 -37.91 10.11 -7.68
C VAL A 87 -39.28 10.31 -7.04
N ARG A 88 -39.31 11.00 -5.88
CA ARG A 88 -40.46 11.19 -4.96
C ARG A 88 -40.69 10.09 -3.92
N ASP A 89 -39.90 9.02 -3.90
CA ASP A 89 -39.94 8.05 -2.79
C ASP A 89 -39.33 8.66 -1.51
N LEU A 90 -40.00 8.45 -0.38
CA LEU A 90 -39.51 8.88 0.92
C LEU A 90 -38.65 7.78 1.53
N VAL A 91 -37.36 8.06 1.74
CA VAL A 91 -36.41 7.13 2.34
C VAL A 91 -35.89 7.66 3.67
N LEU A 92 -35.68 6.74 4.62
CA LEU A 92 -35.04 7.06 5.87
C LEU A 92 -33.52 7.13 5.65
N ARG A 93 -32.93 8.31 5.87
CA ARG A 93 -31.49 8.50 5.86
C ARG A 93 -30.96 8.56 7.28
N LYS A 94 -29.77 8.01 7.49
CA LYS A 94 -29.05 8.20 8.74
C LYS A 94 -28.63 9.66 8.86
N THR A 95 -28.79 10.23 10.06
CA THR A 95 -28.54 11.64 10.35
C THR A 95 -27.09 12.05 10.13
N GLU A 96 -26.13 11.15 10.39
CA GLU A 96 -24.69 11.34 10.14
C GLU A 96 -24.34 11.65 8.67
N VAL A 97 -25.10 11.13 7.72
CA VAL A 97 -24.90 11.37 6.28
C VAL A 97 -25.69 12.58 5.77
N SER A 98 -26.63 13.08 6.57
CA SER A 98 -27.62 14.07 6.11
C SER A 98 -27.27 15.51 6.50
N ASP A 99 -26.34 15.72 7.43
CA ASP A 99 -26.10 17.03 8.04
C ASP A 99 -24.59 17.35 8.06
N PRO A 100 -24.06 18.14 7.10
CA PRO A 100 -22.62 18.40 7.00
C PRO A 100 -22.08 19.32 8.11
N THR A 101 -22.93 19.82 9.00
CA THR A 101 -22.58 20.89 9.97
C THR A 101 -22.72 20.46 11.43
N ARG A 102 -23.13 19.23 11.75
CA ARG A 102 -23.42 18.83 13.13
C ARG A 102 -22.17 18.30 13.84
N PRO A 103 -21.69 18.93 14.93
CA PRO A 103 -20.64 18.35 15.76
C PRO A 103 -21.21 17.14 16.51
N GLU A 104 -20.43 16.07 16.55
CA GLU A 104 -20.77 14.81 17.21
C GLU A 104 -21.18 15.06 18.67
N ARG A 105 -22.49 15.02 18.94
CA ARG A 105 -23.00 14.91 20.30
C ARG A 105 -23.99 13.78 20.32
N GLY A 106 -23.55 12.69 20.93
CA GLY A 106 -24.37 11.51 21.20
C GLY A 106 -25.61 11.90 21.98
N GLU A 107 -26.75 11.42 21.49
CA GLU A 107 -27.86 10.88 22.28
C GLU A 107 -28.99 10.47 21.33
N ASN A 108 -29.15 9.15 21.28
CA ASN A 108 -30.28 8.36 20.82
C ASN A 108 -31.67 8.97 21.09
N SER A 109 -32.24 9.66 20.11
CA SER A 109 -33.69 9.85 20.04
C SER A 109 -34.19 9.68 18.61
N ARG A 110 -35.23 8.85 18.49
CA ARG A 110 -35.84 8.32 17.26
C ARG A 110 -36.57 9.42 16.48
N GLN A 111 -35.89 10.50 16.09
CA GLN A 111 -36.48 11.54 15.25
C GLN A 111 -36.01 11.36 13.80
N THR A 112 -36.74 10.55 13.04
CA THR A 112 -36.49 10.35 11.61
C THR A 112 -37.21 11.43 10.80
N ARG A 113 -36.45 12.34 10.18
CA ARG A 113 -37.00 13.30 9.21
C ARG A 113 -37.06 12.65 7.82
N LYS A 114 -38.23 12.65 7.19
CA LYS A 114 -38.39 12.23 5.79
C LYS A 114 -37.91 13.37 4.89
N VAL A 115 -36.92 13.09 4.03
CA VAL A 115 -36.39 14.06 3.06
C VAL A 115 -36.51 13.49 1.64
N PRO A 116 -37.03 14.28 0.67
CA PRO A 116 -37.04 13.88 -0.73
C PRO A 116 -35.63 13.92 -1.33
N ILE A 117 -35.32 12.96 -2.20
CA ILE A 117 -34.07 12.96 -2.97
C ILE A 117 -34.17 14.05 -4.04
N GLY A 118 -33.41 15.14 -3.86
CA GLY A 118 -33.36 16.29 -4.78
C GLY A 118 -33.25 17.67 -4.12
N SER A 119 -33.28 17.79 -2.78
CA SER A 119 -33.20 19.09 -2.11
C SER A 119 -31.74 19.53 -1.86
N THR A 120 -31.02 19.90 -2.92
CA THR A 120 -29.86 20.80 -2.80
C THR A 120 -30.28 22.19 -3.25
N MET A 121 -30.48 23.03 -2.23
CA MET A 121 -30.46 24.49 -2.17
C MET A 121 -29.92 25.24 -3.40
N TRP A 122 -30.70 26.19 -3.93
CA TRP A 122 -30.19 27.46 -4.46
C TRP A 122 -31.08 28.58 -3.94
N SER A 123 -30.62 29.27 -2.91
CA SER A 123 -31.14 30.59 -2.52
C SER A 123 -30.08 31.60 -2.94
N GLU A 124 -30.14 32.02 -4.20
CA GLU A 124 -29.42 33.19 -4.67
C GLU A 124 -30.32 34.41 -4.42
N LYS A 125 -29.88 35.27 -3.50
CA LYS A 125 -30.47 36.58 -3.25
C LYS A 125 -30.26 37.43 -4.50
N ALA A 126 -31.33 37.88 -5.13
CA ALA A 126 -31.25 38.85 -6.22
C ALA A 126 -30.83 40.24 -5.70
N PRO A 127 -29.87 40.95 -6.32
CA PRO A 127 -29.70 42.39 -6.13
C PRO A 127 -30.54 43.19 -7.14
N THR A 128 -31.12 44.27 -6.63
CA THR A 128 -32.04 45.26 -7.21
C THR A 128 -31.59 45.89 -8.53
N THR A 129 -32.53 46.23 -9.41
CA THR A 129 -32.49 47.50 -10.18
C THR A 129 -33.92 47.98 -10.44
N SER A 130 -34.33 49.01 -9.70
CA SER A 130 -35.47 49.86 -10.03
C SER A 130 -35.06 50.81 -11.16
N ARG A 131 -35.81 50.81 -12.26
CA ARG A 131 -35.78 51.88 -13.25
C ARG A 131 -37.20 52.07 -13.79
N LEU A 132 -37.89 53.08 -13.26
CA LEU A 132 -38.63 54.11 -13.98
C LEU A 132 -38.64 55.36 -13.11
#